data_AF-A0A523Z704-F1
#
_entry.id   AF-A0A523Z704-F1
#
_cell.length_a   1.000
_cell.length_b   1.000
_cell.length_c   1.000
_cell.angle_alpha   90.00
_cell.angle_beta   90.00
_cell.angle_gamma   90.00
#
_symmetry.space_group_name_H-M   'P 1'
#
loop_
_entity.id
_entity.type
_entity.pdbx_description
1 polymer ?
#
loop_
_entity_poly.entity_id
_entity_poly.type
_entity_poly.pdbx_seq_one_letter_code
_entity_poly.pdbx_strand_id
1 'polypeptide(L)'
;MNPNTIKITNSQSGKISVTLPYNLTFIKRIKNIKGYYWNSEQKCLIFPHSDKVIRKLFDIFKDKNIWLDLLASEYKISGFYFCTEGTFKN
;
A
#
# COMPACT_ATOMS: atom_id res chain seq x y z
N MET A 1 -6.12 -15.53 2.89
CA MET A 1 -6.10 -14.09 3.19
C MET A 1 -7.53 -13.58 3.30
N ASN A 2 -7.80 -12.65 4.22
CA ASN A 2 -9.12 -12.03 4.33
C ASN A 2 -9.39 -11.20 3.07
N PRO A 3 -10.55 -11.34 2.39
CA PRO A 3 -10.87 -10.60 1.16
C PRO A 3 -10.91 -9.08 1.35
N ASN A 4 -10.97 -8.60 2.60
CA ASN A 4 -11.04 -7.18 2.93
C ASN A 4 -9.68 -6.55 3.28
N THR A 5 -8.57 -7.30 3.16
CA THR A 5 -7.23 -6.80 3.45
C THR A 5 -6.66 -6.05 2.25
N ILE A 6 -6.08 -4.87 2.51
CA ILE A 6 -5.29 -4.12 1.52
C ILE A 6 -3.83 -4.56 1.65
N LYS A 7 -3.25 -5.02 0.55
CA LYS A 7 -1.85 -5.45 0.47
C LYS A 7 -1.03 -4.35 -0.18
N ILE A 8 -0.01 -3.86 0.51
CA ILE A 8 0.95 -2.88 0.01
C ILE A 8 2.33 -3.54 0.04
N THR A 9 2.97 -3.65 -1.11
CA THR A 9 4.31 -4.25 -1.23
C THR A 9 5.28 -3.36 -1.96
N ASN A 10 6.57 -3.57 -1.72
CA ASN A 10 7.63 -2.98 -2.53
C ASN A 10 8.28 -4.07 -3.38
N SER A 11 8.41 -3.83 -4.68
CA SER A 11 9.23 -4.68 -5.54
C SER A 11 10.72 -4.35 -5.36
N GLN A 12 11.58 -5.30 -5.70
CA GLN A 12 13.04 -5.05 -5.76
C GLN A 12 13.40 -3.92 -6.75
N SER A 13 12.53 -3.63 -7.72
CA SER A 13 12.67 -2.52 -8.65
C SER A 13 12.28 -1.15 -8.09
N GLY A 14 11.98 -1.05 -6.78
CA GLY A 14 11.58 0.22 -6.15
C GLY A 14 10.22 0.69 -6.65
N LYS A 15 9.25 -0.21 -6.78
CA LYS A 15 7.86 0.15 -7.10
C LYS A 15 6.93 -0.34 -6.01
N ILE A 16 5.96 0.50 -5.67
CA ILE A 16 4.96 0.16 -4.66
C ILE A 16 3.78 -0.48 -5.38
N SER A 17 3.43 -1.70 -4.99
CA SER A 17 2.25 -2.40 -5.50
C SER A 17 1.16 -2.38 -4.45
N VAL A 18 -0.06 -2.01 -4.86
CA VAL A 18 -1.23 -1.95 -3.99
C VAL A 18 -2.30 -2.87 -4.57
N THR A 19 -2.61 -3.93 -3.83
CA THR A 19 -3.71 -4.85 -4.12
C THR A 19 -4.81 -4.60 -3.11
N LEU A 20 -6.02 -4.36 -3.59
CA LEU A 20 -7.18 -4.11 -2.76
C LEU A 20 -8.42 -4.74 -3.41
N PRO A 21 -9.44 -5.11 -2.63
CA PRO A 21 -10.74 -5.45 -3.18
C PRO A 21 -11.31 -4.27 -3.99
N TYR A 22 -12.05 -4.58 -5.05
CA TYR A 22 -12.66 -3.56 -5.89
C TYR A 22 -13.66 -2.74 -5.07
N ASN A 23 -13.31 -1.47 -4.82
CA ASN A 23 -14.14 -0.54 -4.07
C ASN A 23 -14.02 0.86 -4.68
N LEU A 24 -15.14 1.38 -5.19
CA LEU A 24 -15.17 2.67 -5.87
C LEU A 24 -14.68 3.84 -4.99
N THR A 25 -14.92 3.79 -3.68
CA THR A 25 -14.44 4.81 -2.73
C THR A 25 -12.92 4.80 -2.64
N PHE A 26 -12.30 3.62 -2.56
CA PHE A 26 -10.84 3.51 -2.54
C PHE A 26 -10.24 3.92 -3.88
N ILE A 27 -10.80 3.48 -5.00
CA ILE A 27 -10.32 3.88 -6.33
C ILE A 27 -10.37 5.40 -6.50
N LYS A 28 -11.45 6.08 -6.06
CA LYS A 28 -11.53 7.54 -6.08
C LYS A 28 -10.45 8.22 -5.23
N ARG A 29 -10.16 7.69 -4.03
CA ARG A 29 -9.11 8.24 -3.16
C ARG A 29 -7.72 8.05 -3.75
N ILE A 30 -7.43 6.85 -4.25
CA ILE A 30 -6.15 6.49 -4.83
C ILE A 30 -5.86 7.27 -6.12
N LYS A 31 -6.89 7.56 -6.92
CA LYS A 31 -6.79 8.39 -8.14
C LYS A 31 -6.18 9.79 -7.89
N ASN A 32 -6.20 10.29 -6.65
CA ASN A 32 -5.57 11.56 -6.28
C ASN A 32 -4.04 11.47 -6.10
N ILE A 33 -3.49 10.25 -6.07
CA ILE A 33 -2.06 10.03 -6.12
C ILE A 33 -1.66 10.01 -7.60
N LYS A 34 -0.66 10.80 -8.00
CA LYS A 34 -0.21 10.86 -9.39
C LYS A 34 0.82 9.77 -9.68
N GLY A 35 0.95 9.40 -10.96
CA GLY A 35 2.00 8.52 -11.47
C GLY A 35 1.73 7.03 -11.30
N TYR A 36 0.51 6.63 -10.94
CA TYR A 36 0.15 5.22 -10.86
C TYR A 36 -0.24 4.65 -12.22
N TYR A 37 -0.09 3.34 -12.37
CA TYR A 37 -0.67 2.58 -13.47
C TYR A 37 -1.31 1.30 -12.95
N TRP A 38 -2.30 0.79 -13.69
CA TRP A 38 -2.91 -0.51 -13.41
C TRP A 38 -2.09 -1.61 -14.08
N ASN A 39 -1.66 -2.61 -13.31
CA ASN A 39 -1.11 -3.85 -13.82
C ASN A 39 -2.24 -4.89 -13.92
N SER A 40 -2.67 -5.20 -15.14
CA SER A 40 -3.77 -6.16 -15.39
C SER A 40 -3.38 -7.61 -15.12
N GLU A 41 -2.11 -7.97 -15.33
CA GLU A 41 -1.58 -9.31 -15.10
C GLU A 41 -1.59 -9.64 -13.60
N GLN A 42 -1.06 -8.73 -12.79
CA GLN A 42 -0.98 -8.90 -11.33
C GLN A 42 -2.20 -8.36 -10.58
N LYS A 43 -3.15 -7.76 -11.29
CA LYS A 43 -4.38 -7.14 -10.75
C LYS A 43 -4.10 -6.18 -9.58
N CYS A 44 -3.13 -5.29 -9.76
CA CYS A 44 -2.71 -4.33 -8.74
C CYS A 44 -2.44 -2.95 -9.32
N LEU A 45 -2.49 -1.93 -8.45
CA LEU A 45 -2.05 -0.58 -8.78
C LEU A 45 -0.58 -0.45 -8.45
N ILE A 46 0.21 0.02 -9.41
CA ILE A 46 1.65 0.23 -9.24
C ILE A 46 1.92 1.72 -9.16
N PHE A 47 2.72 2.13 -8.17
CA PHE A 47 3.16 3.50 -7.95
C PHE A 47 4.69 3.59 -7.98
N PRO A 48 5.24 4.75 -8.36
CA PRO A 48 6.65 5.03 -8.10
C PRO A 48 6.92 4.99 -6.61
N HIS A 49 8.08 4.44 -6.22
CA HIS A 49 8.52 4.48 -4.84
C HIS A 49 8.82 5.91 -4.40
N SER A 50 8.16 6.33 -3.33
CA SER A 50 8.34 7.64 -2.71
C SER A 50 7.67 7.63 -1.34
N ASP A 51 8.35 8.19 -0.34
CA ASP A 51 7.77 8.37 1.01
C ASP A 51 6.44 9.13 0.98
N LYS A 52 6.27 10.06 0.03
CA LYS A 52 5.02 10.80 -0.15
C LYS A 52 3.88 9.90 -0.60
N VAL A 53 4.16 8.93 -1.47
CA VAL A 53 3.16 7.94 -1.92
C VAL A 53 2.81 7.00 -0.77
N ILE A 54 3.83 6.49 -0.06
CA ILE A 54 3.65 5.59 1.08
C ILE A 54 2.78 6.25 2.16
N ARG A 55 3.13 7.48 2.59
CA ARG A 55 2.34 8.24 3.57
C ARG A 55 0.89 8.46 3.13
N LYS A 56 0.67 8.81 1.85
CA LYS A 56 -0.70 8.97 1.31
C LYS A 56 -1.49 7.67 1.31
N LEU A 57 -0.87 6.54 0.95
CA LEU A 57 -1.53 5.24 0.99
C LEU A 57 -1.91 4.88 2.43
N PHE A 58 -1.02 5.11 3.40
CA PHE A 58 -1.33 4.92 4.81
C PHE A 58 -2.49 5.81 5.28
N ASP A 59 -2.49 7.10 4.95
CA ASP A 59 -3.60 8.00 5.28
C ASP A 59 -4.94 7.55 4.70
N ILE A 60 -4.95 7.05 3.44
CA ILE A 60 -6.16 6.56 2.77
C ILE A 60 -6.73 5.34 3.48
N PHE A 61 -5.86 4.47 4.02
CA PHE A 61 -6.20 3.16 4.55
C PHE A 61 -6.04 3.03 6.07
N LYS A 62 -5.79 4.11 6.80
CA LYS A 62 -5.53 4.11 8.25
C LYS A 62 -6.57 3.36 9.09
N ASP A 63 -7.83 3.38 8.65
CA ASP A 63 -8.96 2.72 9.33
C ASP A 63 -9.28 1.33 8.74
N LYS A 64 -8.32 0.71 8.04
CA LYS A 64 -8.48 -0.57 7.35
C LYS A 64 -7.39 -1.55 7.76
N ASN A 65 -7.68 -2.83 7.50
CA ASN A 65 -6.72 -3.89 7.70
C ASN A 65 -5.70 -3.85 6.54
N ILE A 66 -4.46 -3.46 6.86
CA ILE A 66 -3.35 -3.38 5.91
C ILE A 66 -2.39 -4.52 6.19
N TRP A 67 -1.96 -5.19 5.12
CA TRP A 67 -0.83 -6.10 5.12
C TRP A 67 0.33 -5.45 4.37
N LEU A 68 1.48 -5.41 5.02
CA LEU A 68 2.68 -4.74 4.52
C LEU A 68 3.77 -5.77 4.27
N ASP A 69 4.36 -5.70 3.09
CA ASP A 69 5.56 -6.45 2.72
C ASP A 69 6.47 -5.54 1.92
N LEU A 70 7.14 -4.66 2.67
CA LEU A 70 8.06 -3.68 2.13
C LEU A 70 9.48 -4.22 2.32
N LEU A 71 10.07 -4.70 1.23
CA LEU A 71 11.49 -5.02 1.14
C LEU A 71 12.31 -3.72 1.24
N ALA A 72 12.55 -3.22 2.46
CA ALA A 72 13.75 -2.48 2.88
C ALA A 72 13.50 -1.72 4.19
N SER A 73 14.34 -2.02 5.18
CA SER A 73 14.85 -1.14 6.25
C SER A 73 13.94 0.01 6.73
N GLU A 74 13.28 -0.20 7.86
CA GLU A 74 12.78 0.84 8.79
C GLU A 74 12.10 2.08 8.18
N TYR A 75 10.85 1.95 7.70
CA TYR A 75 10.02 3.14 7.48
C TYR A 75 9.56 3.71 8.83
N LYS A 76 10.24 4.75 9.31
CA LYS A 76 9.85 5.50 10.50
C LYS A 76 8.65 6.40 10.19
N ILE A 77 7.44 5.85 10.29
CA ILE A 77 6.21 6.62 10.22
C ILE A 77 5.73 6.82 11.66
N SER A 78 5.85 8.06 12.15
CA SER A 78 5.24 8.53 13.39
C SER A 78 5.42 7.63 14.63
N GLY A 79 6.66 7.20 14.90
CA GLY A 79 7.00 6.47 16.14
C GLY A 79 6.71 4.96 16.13
N PHE A 80 6.28 4.39 15.00
CA PHE A 80 6.04 2.95 14.86
C PHE A 80 7.18 2.29 14.08
N TYR A 81 7.82 1.29 14.69
CA TYR A 81 8.75 0.37 14.02
C TYR A 81 7.92 -0.79 13.47
N PHE A 82 7.97 -1.04 12.16
CA PHE A 82 7.21 -2.11 11.51
C PHE A 82 8.12 -3.31 11.27
N CYS A 83 7.85 -4.44 11.94
CA CYS A 83 8.45 -5.72 11.59
C CYS A 83 7.88 -6.20 10.25
N THR A 84 8.75 -6.74 9.40
CA THR A 84 8.52 -7.07 7.99
C THR A 84 7.48 -8.18 7.73
N GLU A 85 6.89 -8.75 8.78
CA GLU A 85 5.85 -9.78 8.66
C GLU A 85 4.76 -9.55 9.71
N GLY A 86 3.63 -8.96 9.33
CA GLY A 86 2.55 -8.70 10.27
C GLY A 86 1.29 -8.10 9.65
N THR A 87 0.14 -8.48 10.21
CA THR A 87 -1.16 -7.89 9.86
C THR A 87 -1.46 -6.77 10.86
N PHE A 88 -1.68 -5.53 10.41
CA PHE A 88 -2.05 -4.44 11.31
C PHE A 88 -3.55 -4.47 11.60
N LYS A 89 -3.92 -4.54 12.88
CA LYS A 89 -5.29 -4.30 13.36
C LYS A 89 -5.23 -3.09 14.31
N ASN A 90 -6.07 -2.10 14.02
CA ASN A 90 -6.37 -1.01 14.95
C ASN A 90 -7.21 -1.54 16.12
#